data_AF-A0A9D7I268-F1
#
_entry.id   AF-A0A9D7I268-F1
#
_cell.length_a   1.000
_cell.length_b   1.000
_cell.length_c   1.000
_cell.angle_alpha   90.00
_cell.angle_beta   90.00
_cell.angle_gamma   90.00
#
_symmetry.space_group_name_H-M   'P 1'
#
loop_
_entity.id
_entity.type
_entity.pdbx_description
1 polymer ?
#
loop_
_entity_poly.entity_id
_entity_poly.type
_entity_poly.pdbx_seq_one_letter_code
_entity_poly.pdbx_strand_id
1 'polypeptide(L)'
;MKISPAIKGIITAALMIGMILLIFNIGKDADARLQYAVYAIYALGIVWTLVTFRQTIAYTGSFGNLFNQGFRCFIVVTLIMALFYGIFNYSHPEFAEESAIAYKEQLLAEKNSSKTPDEIEEATHSYKRHTIWLLFMVLFSDI
;
A
#
# COMPACT_ATOMS: atom_id res chain seq x y z
N MET A 1 24.11 3.91 16.18
CA MET A 1 22.76 4.35 16.63
C MET A 1 21.82 3.15 16.62
N LYS A 2 21.10 2.88 17.72
CA LYS A 2 20.02 1.87 17.73
C LYS A 2 18.81 2.47 17.02
N ILE A 3 18.63 2.18 15.73
CA ILE A 3 17.46 2.64 14.97
C ILE A 3 16.24 1.85 15.45
N SER A 4 15.26 2.55 16.03
CA SER A 4 14.02 1.91 16.50
C SER A 4 13.19 1.39 15.33
N PRO A 5 12.35 0.37 15.52
CA PRO A 5 11.45 -0.15 14.47
C PRO A 5 10.54 0.92 13.88
N ALA A 6 10.12 1.88 14.71
CA ALA A 6 9.30 3.00 14.26
C ALA A 6 10.04 3.89 13.26
N ILE A 7 11.32 4.17 13.51
CA ILE A 7 12.14 4.96 12.56
C ILE A 7 12.32 4.19 11.23
N LYS A 8 12.47 2.86 11.28
CA LYS A 8 12.53 2.05 10.05
C LYS A 8 11.21 2.05 9.29
N GLY A 9 10.09 2.03 10.02
CA GLY A 9 8.77 2.21 9.44
C GLY A 9 8.64 3.56 8.73
N ILE A 10 9.08 4.65 9.36
CA ILE A 10 9.10 5.99 8.74
C ILE A 10 9.95 6.00 7.47
N ILE A 11 11.17 5.45 7.51
CA ILE A 11 12.06 5.39 6.33
C ILE A 11 11.41 4.58 5.21
N THR A 12 10.82 3.43 5.54
CA THR A 12 10.14 2.56 4.56
C THR A 12 8.96 3.29 3.92
N ALA A 13 8.12 3.94 4.72
CA ALA A 13 6.99 4.72 4.24
C ALA A 13 7.44 5.90 3.36
N ALA A 14 8.50 6.61 3.74
CA ALA A 14 9.06 7.70 2.94
C ALA A 14 9.57 7.21 1.58
N LEU A 15 10.23 6.05 1.53
CA LEU A 15 10.67 5.43 0.27
C LEU A 15 9.49 4.99 -0.59
N MET A 16 8.44 4.41 0.01
CA MET A 16 7.21 4.05 -0.70
C MET A 16 6.53 5.28 -1.30
N ILE A 17 6.36 6.35 -0.51
CA ILE A 17 5.77 7.61 -0.97
C ILE A 17 6.60 8.21 -2.10
N GLY A 18 7.94 8.26 -1.95
CA GLY A 18 8.83 8.75 -3.00
C GLY A 18 8.68 7.96 -4.30
N MET A 19 8.54 6.64 -4.22
CA MET A 19 8.30 5.80 -5.39
C MET A 19 6.92 6.07 -6.02
N ILE A 20 5.88 6.23 -5.22
CA ILE A 20 4.52 6.54 -5.70
C ILE A 20 4.51 7.89 -6.42
N LEU A 21 5.12 8.92 -5.84
CA LEU A 21 5.22 10.24 -6.47
C LEU A 21 6.04 10.21 -7.76
N LEU A 22 7.09 9.39 -7.82
CA LEU A 22 7.86 9.19 -9.05
C LEU A 22 7.01 8.54 -10.14
N ILE A 23 6.28 7.47 -9.81
CA ILE A 23 5.36 6.78 -10.73
C ILE A 23 4.27 7.73 -11.25
N PHE A 24 3.73 8.56 -10.35
CA PHE A 24 2.74 9.57 -10.70
C PHE A 24 3.31 10.62 -11.67
N ASN A 25 4.51 11.15 -11.39
CA ASN A 25 5.13 12.18 -12.25
C ASN A 25 5.49 11.66 -13.67
N ILE A 26 5.73 10.36 -13.82
CA ILE A 26 5.96 9.75 -15.14
C ILE A 26 4.66 9.28 -15.83
N GLY A 27 3.49 9.51 -15.23
CA GLY A 27 2.17 9.15 -15.78
C GLY A 27 1.95 7.64 -15.95
N LYS A 28 2.54 6.82 -15.07
CA LYS A 28 2.42 5.34 -15.11
C LYS A 28 1.82 4.76 -13.83
N ASP A 29 1.00 5.54 -13.16
CA ASP A 29 0.25 5.19 -11.94
C ASP A 29 -0.62 3.93 -12.12
N ALA A 30 -1.14 3.68 -13.32
CA ALA A 30 -1.89 2.48 -13.65
C ALA A 30 -1.02 1.23 -13.99
N ASP A 31 0.30 1.35 -14.07
CA ASP A 31 1.17 0.21 -14.39
C ASP A 31 1.38 -0.71 -13.18
N ALA A 32 0.73 -1.87 -13.21
CA ALA A 32 0.82 -2.88 -12.16
C ALA A 32 2.27 -3.29 -11.83
N ARG A 33 3.20 -3.26 -12.80
CA ARG A 33 4.62 -3.62 -12.57
C ARG A 33 5.31 -2.62 -11.65
N LEU A 34 5.00 -1.34 -11.79
CA LEU A 34 5.56 -0.30 -10.96
C LEU A 34 4.94 -0.30 -9.57
N GLN A 35 3.66 -0.66 -9.45
CA GLN A 35 3.03 -0.88 -8.16
C GLN A 35 3.68 -2.06 -7.40
N TYR A 36 4.06 -3.15 -8.09
CA TYR A 36 4.85 -4.23 -7.47
C TYR A 36 6.20 -3.76 -6.92
N ALA A 37 6.82 -2.73 -7.50
CA ALA A 37 8.05 -2.16 -6.94
C ALA A 37 7.80 -1.47 -5.60
N VAL A 38 6.65 -0.81 -5.41
CA VAL A 38 6.25 -0.23 -4.12
C VAL A 38 6.04 -1.33 -3.07
N TYR A 39 5.37 -2.44 -3.45
CA TYR A 39 5.22 -3.60 -2.58
C TYR A 39 6.55 -4.27 -2.24
N ALA A 40 7.50 -4.31 -3.18
CA ALA A 40 8.84 -4.82 -2.92
C ALA A 40 9.59 -3.95 -1.90
N ILE A 41 9.52 -2.62 -1.99
CA ILE A 41 10.09 -1.70 -0.99
C ILE A 41 9.48 -1.98 0.39
N TYR A 42 8.15 -2.16 0.44
CA TYR A 42 7.46 -2.46 1.68
C TYR A 42 7.93 -3.78 2.33
N ALA A 43 7.97 -4.85 1.54
CA ALA A 43 8.45 -6.16 2.00
C ALA A 43 9.91 -6.09 2.48
N LEU A 44 10.77 -5.40 1.74
CA LEU A 44 12.16 -5.19 2.12
C LEU A 44 12.30 -4.41 3.43
N GLY A 45 11.47 -3.39 3.65
CA GLY A 45 11.45 -2.62 4.91
C GLY A 45 11.09 -3.47 6.14
N ILE A 46 10.09 -4.35 5.99
CA ILE A 46 9.71 -5.30 7.04
C ILE A 46 10.82 -6.33 7.27
N VAL A 47 11.34 -6.96 6.21
CA VAL A 47 12.43 -7.95 6.31
C VAL A 47 13.67 -7.33 6.95
N TRP A 48 14.05 -6.12 6.54
CA TRP A 48 15.16 -5.38 7.14
C TRP A 48 14.97 -5.13 8.64
N THR A 49 13.74 -4.80 9.04
CA THR A 49 13.39 -4.62 10.46
C THR A 49 13.61 -5.91 11.25
N LEU A 50 13.12 -7.05 10.74
CA LEU A 50 13.25 -8.36 11.38
C LEU A 50 14.70 -8.84 11.44
N VAL A 51 15.44 -8.78 10.33
CA VAL A 51 16.84 -9.22 10.25
C VAL A 51 17.72 -8.44 11.21
N THR A 52 17.53 -7.11 11.27
CA THR A 52 18.32 -6.30 12.19
C THR A 52 17.96 -6.57 13.65
N PHE A 53 16.67 -6.78 13.96
CA PHE A 53 16.26 -7.09 15.33
C PHE A 53 16.84 -8.42 15.82
N ARG A 54 16.87 -9.43 14.94
CA ARG A 54 17.48 -10.74 15.23
C ARG A 54 18.97 -10.65 15.58
N GLN A 55 19.68 -9.63 15.09
CA GLN A 55 21.10 -9.40 15.38
C GLN A 55 21.34 -8.67 16.72
N THR A 56 20.28 -8.32 17.47
CA THR A 56 20.41 -7.60 18.75
C THR A 56 20.46 -8.55 19.94
N ILE A 57 21.15 -8.12 21.01
CA ILE A 57 21.23 -8.84 22.29
C ILE A 57 19.83 -8.99 22.95
N ALA A 58 18.87 -8.14 22.58
CA ALA A 58 17.50 -8.19 23.08
C ALA A 58 16.65 -9.33 22.46
N TYR A 59 17.15 -10.01 21.42
CA TYR A 59 16.43 -11.09 20.77
C TYR A 59 16.53 -12.38 21.59
N THR A 60 15.40 -12.83 22.14
CA THR A 60 15.34 -14.04 22.97
C THR A 60 15.00 -15.32 22.20
N GLY A 61 15.09 -15.32 20.86
CA GLY A 61 14.73 -16.49 20.05
C GLY A 61 13.22 -16.71 19.83
N SER A 62 12.35 -15.93 20.49
CA SER A 62 10.90 -16.14 20.42
C SER A 62 10.27 -15.50 19.18
N PHE A 63 9.29 -16.19 18.59
CA PHE A 63 8.47 -15.67 17.49
C PHE A 63 7.75 -14.37 17.89
N GLY A 64 7.17 -14.33 19.09
CA GLY A 64 6.43 -13.16 19.57
C GLY A 64 7.27 -11.87 19.58
N ASN A 65 8.57 -11.98 19.87
CA ASN A 65 9.47 -10.83 19.81
C ASN A 65 9.70 -10.35 18.37
N LEU A 66 9.85 -11.26 17.40
CA LEU A 66 9.94 -10.89 15.98
C LEU A 66 8.63 -10.29 15.46
N PHE A 67 7.50 -10.94 15.76
CA PHE A 67 6.18 -10.47 15.35
C PHE A 67 5.90 -9.07 15.88
N ASN A 68 6.14 -8.79 17.16
CA ASN A 68 5.91 -7.46 17.75
C ASN A 68 6.76 -6.38 17.07
N GLN A 69 7.99 -6.70 16.67
CA GLN A 69 8.88 -5.75 16.00
C GLN A 69 8.43 -5.48 14.55
N GLY A 70 8.04 -6.52 13.82
CA GLY A 70 7.45 -6.40 12.48
C GLY A 70 6.13 -5.64 12.52
N PHE A 71 5.25 -5.96 13.47
CA PHE A 71 3.94 -5.33 13.64
C PHE A 71 4.04 -3.84 13.98
N ARG A 72 5.00 -3.44 14.82
CA ARG A 72 5.25 -2.00 15.08
C ARG A 72 5.70 -1.26 13.83
N CYS A 73 6.56 -1.87 13.01
CA CYS A 73 6.96 -1.29 11.72
C CYS A 73 5.76 -1.18 10.77
N PHE A 74 5.00 -2.27 10.64
CA PHE A 74 3.76 -2.34 9.86
C PHE A 74 2.80 -1.21 10.23
N ILE A 75 2.41 -1.06 11.51
CA ILE A 75 1.47 -0.02 11.94
C ILE A 75 1.95 1.36 11.53
N VAL A 76 3.22 1.67 11.75
CA VAL A 76 3.77 3.00 11.41
C VAL A 76 3.69 3.26 9.92
N VAL A 77 4.06 2.27 9.09
CA VAL A 77 3.94 2.39 7.63
C VAL A 77 2.49 2.58 7.23
N THR A 78 1.59 1.74 7.72
CA THR A 78 0.15 1.78 7.40
C THR A 78 -0.47 3.14 7.75
N LEU A 79 -0.20 3.68 8.94
CA LEU A 79 -0.73 4.98 9.35
C LEU A 79 -0.21 6.13 8.47
N ILE A 80 1.07 6.12 8.12
CA ILE A 80 1.68 7.14 7.25
C ILE A 80 1.10 7.03 5.84
N MET A 81 0.97 5.82 5.30
CA MET A 81 0.41 5.59 3.97
C MET A 81 -1.07 5.99 3.92
N ALA A 82 -1.86 5.66 4.94
CA ALA A 82 -3.25 6.06 5.02
C ALA A 82 -3.40 7.59 5.05
N LEU A 83 -2.56 8.28 5.82
CA LEU A 83 -2.55 9.74 5.85
C LEU A 83 -2.13 10.33 4.50
N PHE A 84 -1.07 9.79 3.89
CA PHE A 84 -0.58 10.21 2.57
C PHE A 84 -1.67 10.05 1.51
N TYR A 85 -2.27 8.88 1.38
CA TYR A 85 -3.35 8.66 0.41
C TYR A 85 -4.56 9.55 0.69
N GLY A 86 -4.92 9.77 1.96
CA GLY A 86 -6.00 10.69 2.33
C GLY A 86 -5.75 12.11 1.84
N ILE A 87 -4.53 12.64 2.06
CA ILE A 87 -4.13 13.97 1.59
C ILE A 87 -4.03 14.01 0.05
N PHE A 88 -3.39 13.01 -0.55
CA PHE A 88 -3.16 12.94 -1.99
C PHE A 88 -4.46 12.90 -2.79
N ASN A 89 -5.43 12.07 -2.37
CA ASN A 89 -6.75 12.01 -3.01
C ASN A 89 -7.55 13.30 -2.81
N TYR A 90 -7.38 13.98 -1.67
CA TYR A 90 -8.03 15.28 -1.45
C TYR A 90 -7.44 16.38 -2.35
N SER A 91 -6.12 16.36 -2.58
CA SER A 91 -5.44 17.34 -3.44
C SER A 91 -5.58 17.07 -4.93
N HIS A 92 -5.76 15.81 -5.34
CA HIS A 92 -5.86 15.38 -6.74
C HIS A 92 -7.17 14.63 -7.01
N PRO A 93 -8.32 15.34 -7.06
CA PRO A 93 -9.61 14.73 -7.35
C PRO A 93 -9.66 14.07 -8.75
N GLU A 94 -8.84 14.54 -9.69
CA GLU A 94 -8.66 13.93 -11.02
C GLU A 94 -8.21 12.45 -10.95
N PHE A 95 -7.43 12.10 -9.93
CA PHE A 95 -6.91 10.75 -9.75
C PHE A 95 -8.02 9.74 -9.48
N ALA A 96 -9.12 10.16 -8.82
CA ALA A 96 -10.26 9.28 -8.58
C ALA A 96 -11.00 8.92 -9.86
N GLU A 97 -10.96 9.79 -10.88
CA GLU A 97 -11.60 9.56 -12.17
C GLU A 97 -10.73 8.67 -13.07
N GLU A 98 -9.43 8.96 -13.16
CA GLU A 98 -8.48 8.13 -13.92
C GLU A 98 -8.35 6.72 -13.34
N SER A 99 -8.26 6.60 -12.01
CA SER A 99 -8.18 5.29 -11.36
C SER A 99 -9.48 4.47 -11.51
N ALA A 100 -10.64 5.11 -11.56
CA ALA A 100 -11.91 4.42 -11.83
C ALA A 100 -11.98 3.91 -13.28
N ILE A 101 -11.49 4.68 -14.25
CA ILE A 101 -11.40 4.25 -15.65
C ILE A 101 -10.43 3.07 -15.79
N ALA A 102 -9.23 3.16 -15.21
CA ALA A 102 -8.25 2.09 -15.22
C ALA A 102 -8.77 0.81 -14.53
N TYR A 103 -9.52 0.96 -13.44
CA TYR A 103 -10.19 -0.15 -12.76
C TYR A 103 -11.26 -0.81 -13.63
N LYS A 104 -12.07 -0.02 -14.34
CA LYS A 104 -13.05 -0.53 -15.32
C LYS A 104 -12.35 -1.30 -16.44
N GLU A 105 -11.24 -0.78 -16.98
CA GLU A 105 -10.46 -1.46 -18.01
C GLU A 105 -9.85 -2.79 -17.51
N GLN A 106 -9.37 -2.86 -16.27
CA GLN A 106 -8.91 -4.11 -15.66
C GLN A 106 -10.05 -5.14 -15.55
N LEU A 107 -11.22 -4.74 -15.04
CA LEU A 107 -12.38 -5.64 -14.91
C LEU A 107 -12.88 -6.17 -16.26
N LEU A 108 -12.74 -5.38 -17.32
CA LEU A 108 -13.07 -5.79 -18.69
C LEU A 108 -11.99 -6.69 -19.31
N ALA A 109 -10.72 -6.50 -18.92
CA ALA A 109 -9.59 -7.31 -19.40
C ALA A 109 -9.47 -8.67 -18.66
N GLU A 110 -10.11 -8.82 -17.51
CA GLU A 110 -10.21 -10.10 -16.80
C GLU A 110 -11.01 -11.13 -17.62
N LYS A 111 -10.29 -12.04 -18.29
CA LYS A 111 -10.84 -13.12 -19.12
C LYS A 111 -11.80 -14.09 -18.39
N ASN A 112 -11.87 -14.03 -17.06
CA ASN A 112 -12.75 -14.83 -16.20
C ASN A 112 -13.82 -14.00 -15.49
N SER A 113 -14.12 -12.78 -15.96
CA SER A 113 -15.15 -11.95 -15.36
C SER A 113 -16.52 -12.58 -15.61
N SER A 114 -17.06 -13.24 -14.59
CA SER A 114 -18.47 -13.64 -14.51
C SER A 114 -19.39 -12.44 -14.23
N LYS A 115 -18.87 -11.21 -14.29
CA LYS A 115 -19.61 -9.98 -13.99
C LYS A 115 -20.30 -9.46 -15.24
N THR A 116 -21.58 -9.18 -15.11
CA THR A 116 -22.38 -8.50 -16.13
C THR A 116 -21.92 -7.04 -16.30
N PRO A 117 -22.19 -6.41 -17.46
CA PRO A 117 -21.82 -5.00 -17.70
C PRO A 117 -22.32 -4.05 -16.60
N ASP A 118 -23.52 -4.33 -16.06
CA ASP A 118 -24.14 -3.55 -15.00
C ASP A 118 -23.38 -3.67 -13.66
N GLU A 119 -22.89 -4.87 -13.32
CA GLU A 119 -22.07 -5.11 -12.12
C GLU A 119 -20.68 -4.43 -12.22
N ILE A 120 -20.11 -4.35 -13.42
CA ILE A 120 -18.84 -3.65 -13.67
C ILE A 120 -19.03 -2.14 -13.50
N GLU A 121 -20.15 -1.61 -13.99
CA GLU A 121 -20.45 -0.19 -13.92
C GLU A 121 -20.78 0.25 -12.49
N GLU A 122 -21.52 -0.56 -11.74
CA GLU A 122 -21.77 -0.36 -10.31
C GLU A 122 -20.48 -0.44 -9.48
N ALA A 123 -19.60 -1.42 -9.76
CA ALA A 123 -18.29 -1.51 -9.11
C ALA A 123 -17.42 -0.29 -9.40
N THR A 124 -17.42 0.21 -10.64
CA THR A 124 -16.67 1.42 -11.05
C THR A 124 -17.21 2.68 -10.37
N HIS A 125 -18.54 2.83 -10.31
CA HIS A 125 -19.18 3.95 -9.62
C HIS A 125 -18.92 3.93 -8.11
N SER A 126 -18.94 2.75 -7.51
CA SER A 126 -18.62 2.58 -6.09
C SER A 126 -17.14 2.90 -5.80
N TYR A 127 -16.24 2.49 -6.70
CA TYR A 127 -14.81 2.82 -6.64
C TYR A 127 -14.55 4.33 -6.63
N LYS A 128 -15.19 5.07 -7.56
CA LYS A 128 -15.10 6.53 -7.64
C LYS A 128 -15.61 7.24 -6.37
N ARG A 129 -16.62 6.68 -5.71
CA ARG A 129 -17.27 7.28 -4.52
C ARG A 129 -16.53 6.97 -3.21
N HIS A 130 -15.82 5.85 -3.15
CA HIS A 130 -15.22 5.30 -1.93
C HIS A 130 -13.71 5.09 -2.04
N THR A 131 -12.97 5.80 -2.89
CA THR A 131 -11.52 5.58 -3.10
C THR A 131 -10.71 5.52 -1.80
N ILE A 132 -11.06 6.35 -0.81
CA ILE A 132 -10.41 6.36 0.52
C ILE A 132 -10.89 5.21 1.42
N TRP A 133 -12.18 4.86 1.35
CA TRP A 133 -12.78 3.81 2.19
C TRP A 133 -12.47 2.40 1.68
N LEU A 134 -12.38 2.21 0.36
CA LEU A 134 -12.00 0.96 -0.29
C LEU A 134 -10.52 0.66 -0.12
N LEU A 135 -9.62 1.65 -0.13
CA LEU A 135 -8.22 1.45 0.25
C LEU A 135 -8.10 0.97 1.70
N PHE A 136 -8.90 1.53 2.61
CA PHE A 136 -9.02 1.03 3.97
C PHE A 136 -9.60 -0.40 4.00
N MET A 137 -10.66 -0.67 3.24
CA MET A 137 -11.30 -1.98 3.20
C MET A 137 -10.37 -3.07 2.65
N VAL A 138 -9.64 -2.81 1.56
CA VAL A 138 -8.69 -3.76 0.97
C VAL A 138 -7.48 -4.00 1.88
N LEU A 139 -7.01 -2.98 2.60
CA LEU A 139 -5.92 -3.15 3.56
C LEU A 139 -6.32 -3.97 4.81
N PHE A 140 -7.62 -4.04 5.13
CA PHE A 140 -8.15 -4.71 6.31
C PHE A 140 -9.10 -5.88 6.02
N SER A 141 -9.42 -6.20 4.76
CA SER A 141 -10.30 -7.32 4.39
C SER A 141 -9.60 -8.67 4.46
N ASP A 142 -8.27 -8.67 4.38
CA ASP A 142 -7.43 -9.88 4.40
C ASP A 142 -6.74 -10.13 5.77
N ILE A 143 -7.11 -9.38 6.80
CA ILE A 143 -6.70 -9.57 8.21
C ILE A 143 -7.90 -10.12 9.00
#